data_AF-A0A7U4DYX8-F1
#
_entry.id   AF-A0A7U4DYX8-F1
#
_cell.length_a   1.000
_cell.length_b   1.000
_cell.length_c   1.000
_cell.angle_alpha   90.00
_cell.angle_beta   90.00
_cell.angle_gamma   90.00
#
_symmetry.space_group_name_H-M   'P 1'
#
loop_
_entity.id
_entity.type
_entity.pdbx_description
1 polymer ?
#
loop_
_entity_poly.entity_id
_entity_poly.type
_entity_poly.pdbx_seq_one_letter_code
_entity_poly.pdbx_strand_id
1 'polypeptide(L)'
;MEFSRKLSCLSAMVMLSLSGGTAFADASIQPVGGNVNVAANNVPVVNINQPGQDGVSHNQYSQFDVGSQGVVLNNAQSAVQSQLAGAVNANPNLGAGAAKVILNEINSSDRTLLNGMIEVAGQKADVIVANRSGITCNGCGFINTGTGVLTTGELQFNDKQFTGYNVTGGTIAFEGKGMQKGDVDYTAVIARAENINAAVQAKSLLVLAGKKTVTADLTRYTNPESKDKSPEVLVDVSQLGGMYAGKITLIANENGVGVNNNTPTSLKNKGELVTSGGDMWLTATSLSNDGKIVAGGNASLATTALSNQGDITANNALNINSTSFSNAKNINAKNNIDIQSTATSNNGKIVSQQGGITVSDMTFANSGTIQAKNNISHSGMVFSNSGTLASTQGSVFNNGVDIYKPVVVSPPQQNPWWSSWWYPRW
;
A
#
# COMPACT_ATOMS: atom_id res chain seq x y z
N MET A 1 -78.06 -45.98 -5.91
CA MET A 1 -77.48 -44.75 -5.31
C MET A 1 -76.19 -45.16 -4.64
N GLU A 2 -75.08 -44.68 -5.20
CA GLU A 2 -73.73 -45.21 -5.01
C GLU A 2 -73.16 -45.03 -3.61
N PHE A 3 -72.32 -46.00 -3.24
CA PHE A 3 -71.45 -46.04 -2.07
C PHE A 3 -70.28 -45.06 -2.23
N SER A 4 -69.90 -44.36 -1.15
CA SER A 4 -68.47 -44.06 -0.94
C SER A 4 -68.13 -43.92 0.55
N ARG A 5 -67.19 -44.77 0.98
CA ARG A 5 -66.57 -44.84 2.31
C ARG A 5 -65.45 -43.81 2.40
N LYS A 6 -65.37 -43.10 3.53
CA LYS A 6 -64.22 -42.28 3.92
C LYS A 6 -63.02 -43.19 4.25
N LEU A 7 -61.91 -43.00 3.55
CA LEU A 7 -60.59 -43.57 3.87
C LEU A 7 -59.72 -42.46 4.48
N SER A 8 -59.25 -42.64 5.71
CA SER A 8 -58.25 -41.76 6.33
C SER A 8 -56.85 -42.21 5.93
N CYS A 9 -56.08 -41.34 5.29
CA CYS A 9 -54.66 -41.55 5.05
C CYS A 9 -53.83 -41.23 6.30
N LEU A 10 -53.05 -42.21 6.71
CA LEU A 10 -52.02 -42.18 7.73
C LEU A 10 -50.76 -41.54 7.12
N SER A 11 -50.37 -40.32 7.52
CA SER A 11 -49.09 -39.72 7.10
C SER A 11 -47.99 -40.09 8.08
N ALA A 12 -47.05 -40.92 7.61
CA ALA A 12 -45.78 -41.17 8.29
C ALA A 12 -44.82 -39.99 8.03
N MET A 13 -44.39 -39.34 9.11
CA MET A 13 -43.41 -38.25 9.09
C MET A 13 -42.01 -38.85 9.22
N VAL A 14 -41.28 -38.98 8.11
CA VAL A 14 -39.86 -39.33 8.13
C VAL A 14 -39.07 -38.07 8.47
N MET A 15 -38.57 -37.98 9.70
CA MET A 15 -37.55 -36.99 10.06
C MET A 15 -36.22 -37.39 9.43
N LEU A 16 -35.86 -36.75 8.32
CA LEU A 16 -34.53 -36.77 7.76
C LEU A 16 -33.67 -35.77 8.56
N SER A 17 -32.89 -36.27 9.51
CA SER A 17 -31.87 -35.47 10.21
C SER A 17 -30.73 -35.17 9.24
N LEU A 18 -30.84 -34.08 8.47
CA LEU A 18 -29.67 -33.45 7.85
C LEU A 18 -28.83 -32.84 8.96
N SER A 19 -27.82 -33.57 9.42
CA SER A 19 -26.67 -32.96 10.08
C SER A 19 -26.00 -32.04 9.05
N GLY A 20 -26.36 -30.76 9.09
CA GLY A 20 -25.67 -29.70 8.36
C GLY A 20 -24.25 -29.60 8.88
N GLY A 21 -23.34 -30.37 8.29
CA GLY A 21 -21.93 -30.05 8.32
C GLY A 21 -21.78 -28.72 7.60
N THR A 22 -21.35 -27.69 8.31
CA THR A 22 -20.87 -26.45 7.70
C THR A 22 -19.67 -26.83 6.83
N ALA A 23 -19.84 -26.79 5.50
CA ALA A 23 -18.73 -26.92 4.57
C ALA A 23 -17.81 -25.71 4.79
N PHE A 24 -16.72 -25.93 5.53
CA PHE A 24 -15.56 -25.06 5.45
C PHE A 24 -15.03 -25.17 4.02
N ALA A 25 -14.79 -24.04 3.35
CA ALA A 25 -14.24 -24.03 2.00
C ALA A 25 -12.97 -24.88 1.96
N ASP A 26 -13.03 -25.99 1.22
CA ASP A 26 -11.98 -27.00 1.14
C ASP A 26 -10.74 -26.39 0.47
N ALA A 27 -9.56 -26.62 1.02
CA ALA A 27 -8.34 -26.23 0.34
C ALA A 27 -8.22 -27.02 -0.97
N SER A 28 -7.97 -26.35 -2.09
CA SER A 28 -7.82 -27.02 -3.38
C SER A 28 -6.55 -26.56 -4.07
N ILE A 29 -5.58 -27.47 -4.16
CA ILE A 29 -4.29 -27.21 -4.81
C ILE A 29 -4.14 -28.23 -5.92
N GLN A 30 -4.11 -27.74 -7.16
CA GLN A 30 -4.11 -28.56 -8.37
C GLN A 30 -2.91 -28.16 -9.25
N PRO A 31 -1.73 -28.76 -9.04
CA PRO A 31 -0.55 -28.48 -9.85
C PRO A 31 -0.68 -29.07 -11.25
N VAL A 32 -0.13 -28.38 -12.24
CA VAL A 32 0.01 -28.89 -13.61
C VAL A 32 1.29 -29.72 -13.71
N GLY A 33 1.16 -31.04 -13.79
CA GLY A 33 2.29 -31.96 -13.94
C GLY A 33 3.11 -32.20 -12.66
N GLY A 34 2.64 -31.72 -11.51
CA GLY A 34 3.24 -31.94 -10.19
C GLY A 34 2.39 -32.82 -9.28
N ASN A 35 2.94 -33.17 -8.11
CA ASN A 35 2.22 -33.93 -7.08
C ASN A 35 2.04 -33.08 -5.81
N VAL A 36 0.83 -33.11 -5.25
CA VAL A 36 0.54 -32.62 -3.90
C VAL A 36 0.48 -33.83 -2.98
N ASN A 37 1.29 -33.82 -1.92
CA ASN A 37 1.15 -34.75 -0.83
C ASN A 37 0.31 -34.11 0.28
N VAL A 38 -0.34 -34.90 1.11
CA VAL A 38 -1.03 -34.40 2.29
C VAL A 38 -0.34 -34.99 3.51
N ALA A 39 0.12 -34.13 4.41
CA ALA A 39 0.75 -34.56 5.66
C ALA A 39 -0.28 -35.22 6.60
N ALA A 40 0.20 -35.92 7.63
CA ALA A 40 -0.66 -36.64 8.58
C ALA A 40 -1.67 -35.74 9.32
N ASN A 41 -1.40 -34.44 9.40
CA ASN A 41 -2.27 -33.43 10.00
C ASN A 41 -3.13 -32.66 8.96
N ASN A 42 -3.30 -33.21 7.76
CA ASN A 42 -4.08 -32.65 6.65
C ASN A 42 -3.54 -31.33 6.05
N VAL A 43 -2.29 -30.98 6.31
CA VAL A 43 -1.63 -29.85 5.63
C VAL A 43 -1.11 -30.32 4.26
N PRO A 44 -1.51 -29.65 3.15
CA PRO A 44 -0.94 -29.94 1.84
C PRO A 44 0.56 -29.59 1.79
N VAL A 45 1.35 -30.50 1.22
CA VAL A 45 2.78 -30.36 0.99
C VAL A 45 3.02 -30.48 -0.52
N VAL A 46 3.40 -29.37 -1.13
CA VAL A 46 3.74 -29.30 -2.56
C VAL A 46 5.25 -29.50 -2.70
N ASN A 47 5.64 -30.59 -3.35
CA ASN A 47 7.01 -30.75 -3.81
C ASN A 47 7.22 -29.84 -5.02
N ILE A 48 7.88 -28.70 -4.80
CA ILE A 48 8.15 -27.73 -5.86
C ILE A 48 9.03 -28.35 -6.96
N ASN A 49 8.94 -27.80 -8.16
CA ASN A 49 9.74 -28.20 -9.31
C ASN A 49 11.23 -27.90 -9.10
N GLN A 50 12.08 -28.63 -9.83
CA GLN A 50 13.51 -28.36 -9.84
C GLN A 50 13.79 -26.91 -10.29
N PRO A 51 14.58 -26.13 -9.56
CA PRO A 51 14.94 -24.77 -9.97
C PRO A 51 15.76 -24.75 -11.26
N GLY A 52 15.55 -23.70 -12.07
CA GLY A 52 16.42 -23.37 -13.20
C GLY A 52 17.82 -22.91 -12.76
N GLN A 53 18.68 -22.58 -13.72
CA GLN A 53 20.03 -22.07 -13.42
C GLN A 53 20.03 -20.72 -12.68
N ASP A 54 18.93 -19.97 -12.77
CA ASP A 54 18.66 -18.75 -12.01
C ASP A 54 18.23 -19.01 -10.56
N GLY A 55 18.02 -20.27 -10.18
CA GLY A 55 17.49 -20.64 -8.87
C GLY A 55 15.99 -20.41 -8.74
N VAL A 56 15.28 -20.24 -9.86
CA VAL A 56 13.82 -20.06 -9.88
C VAL A 56 13.14 -21.42 -10.08
N SER A 57 12.33 -21.83 -9.12
CA SER A 57 11.41 -22.96 -9.26
C SER A 57 10.06 -22.44 -9.76
N HIS A 58 9.68 -22.84 -10.98
CA HIS A 58 8.41 -22.43 -11.59
C HIS A 58 7.38 -23.54 -11.46
N ASN A 59 6.31 -23.25 -10.73
CA ASN A 59 5.24 -24.17 -10.40
C ASN A 59 3.93 -23.61 -10.97
N GLN A 60 3.27 -24.39 -11.83
CA GLN A 60 2.02 -23.99 -12.46
C GLN A 60 0.85 -24.74 -11.83
N TYR A 61 -0.29 -24.05 -11.70
CA TYR A 61 -1.49 -24.57 -11.07
C TYR A 61 -2.72 -24.22 -11.89
N SER A 62 -3.69 -25.14 -11.96
CA SER A 62 -5.06 -24.81 -12.39
C SER A 62 -5.91 -24.28 -11.23
N GLN A 63 -5.49 -24.53 -9.98
CA GLN A 63 -6.09 -23.97 -8.77
C GLN A 63 -5.06 -23.97 -7.63
N PHE A 64 -5.03 -22.92 -6.81
CA PHE A 64 -4.13 -22.80 -5.66
C PHE A 64 -4.84 -22.10 -4.50
N ASP A 65 -5.84 -22.77 -3.93
CA ASP A 65 -6.60 -22.27 -2.79
C ASP A 65 -6.05 -22.86 -1.49
N VAL A 66 -5.57 -21.99 -0.62
CA VAL A 66 -4.97 -22.34 0.67
C VAL A 66 -6.04 -22.29 1.74
N GLY A 67 -6.28 -23.42 2.41
CA GLY A 67 -7.20 -23.49 3.56
C GLY A 67 -6.58 -22.93 4.84
N SER A 68 -7.37 -22.91 5.91
CA SER A 68 -6.94 -22.34 7.20
C SER A 68 -5.75 -23.06 7.87
N GLN A 69 -5.54 -24.33 7.53
CA GLN A 69 -4.37 -25.12 7.96
C GLN A 69 -3.07 -24.69 7.25
N GLY A 70 -3.15 -23.88 6.20
CA GLY A 70 -2.02 -23.46 5.39
C GLY A 70 -1.58 -24.48 4.35
N VAL A 71 -0.41 -24.22 3.74
CA VAL A 71 0.26 -25.08 2.76
C VAL A 71 1.77 -25.01 2.96
N VAL A 72 2.46 -26.11 2.70
CA VAL A 72 3.92 -26.19 2.68
C VAL A 72 4.43 -26.32 1.26
N LEU A 73 5.34 -25.43 0.87
CA LEU A 73 6.18 -25.52 -0.32
C LEU A 73 7.49 -26.21 0.10
N ASN A 74 7.68 -27.46 -0.33
CA ASN A 74 8.82 -28.26 0.09
C ASN A 74 10.08 -27.89 -0.71
N ASN A 75 10.91 -27.02 -0.14
CA ASN A 75 12.20 -26.58 -0.67
C ASN A 75 13.38 -27.30 0.02
N ALA A 76 13.17 -28.49 0.55
CA ALA A 76 14.15 -29.20 1.37
C ALA A 76 14.93 -30.24 0.57
N GLN A 77 16.27 -30.20 0.64
CA GLN A 77 17.16 -31.22 0.04
C GLN A 77 17.42 -32.43 0.98
N SER A 78 17.03 -32.31 2.24
CA SER A 78 17.05 -33.37 3.25
C SER A 78 15.74 -33.32 4.05
N ALA A 79 15.46 -34.31 4.89
CA ALA A 79 14.29 -34.25 5.76
C ALA A 79 14.40 -33.08 6.75
N VAL A 80 13.29 -32.35 6.93
CA VAL A 80 13.20 -31.15 7.77
C VAL A 80 11.94 -31.15 8.61
N GLN A 81 11.92 -30.34 9.66
CA GLN A 81 10.72 -30.10 10.47
C GLN A 81 10.04 -28.81 10.00
N SER A 82 8.88 -28.94 9.38
CA SER A 82 7.98 -27.83 9.04
C SER A 82 7.14 -27.43 10.26
N GLN A 83 6.82 -26.14 10.34
CA GLN A 83 5.96 -25.55 11.36
C GLN A 83 4.49 -25.96 11.16
N LEU A 84 4.03 -26.05 9.90
CA LEU A 84 2.66 -26.39 9.56
C LEU A 84 2.44 -27.90 9.44
N ALA A 85 3.28 -28.64 8.69
CA ALA A 85 3.08 -30.04 8.34
C ALA A 85 3.83 -31.04 9.24
N GLY A 86 4.68 -30.57 10.15
CA GLY A 86 5.53 -31.43 10.96
C GLY A 86 6.71 -32.00 10.17
N ALA A 87 7.01 -33.29 10.31
CA ALA A 87 8.13 -33.90 9.60
C ALA A 87 7.86 -33.96 8.09
N VAL A 88 8.73 -33.34 7.29
CA VAL A 88 8.65 -33.30 5.82
C VAL A 88 9.92 -33.94 5.26
N ASN A 89 9.74 -34.96 4.40
CA ASN A 89 10.86 -35.60 3.71
C ASN A 89 11.49 -34.67 2.67
N ALA A 90 12.73 -34.97 2.27
CA ALA A 90 13.38 -34.27 1.17
C ALA A 90 12.50 -34.24 -0.09
N ASN A 91 12.48 -33.11 -0.78
CA ASN A 91 11.83 -33.01 -2.07
C ASN A 91 12.69 -33.72 -3.14
N PRO A 92 12.20 -34.81 -3.75
CA PRO A 92 12.96 -35.59 -4.74
C PRO A 92 13.33 -34.79 -6.00
N ASN A 93 12.65 -33.66 -6.26
CA ASN A 93 12.91 -32.81 -7.42
C ASN A 93 14.18 -31.95 -7.25
N LEU A 94 14.73 -31.81 -6.04
CA LEU A 94 15.78 -30.83 -5.72
C LEU A 94 17.20 -31.40 -5.77
N GLY A 95 17.44 -32.39 -6.63
CA GLY A 95 18.76 -33.02 -6.79
C GLY A 95 19.90 -32.06 -7.17
N ALA A 96 19.56 -30.93 -7.81
CA ALA A 96 20.53 -29.89 -8.22
C ALA A 96 20.64 -28.70 -7.25
N GLY A 97 19.85 -28.65 -6.17
CA GLY A 97 19.82 -27.49 -5.28
C GLY A 97 18.40 -27.07 -4.91
N ALA A 98 18.28 -26.37 -3.78
CA ALA A 98 17.05 -25.69 -3.39
C ALA A 98 16.83 -24.40 -4.20
N ALA A 99 15.56 -24.00 -4.31
CA ALA A 99 15.16 -22.77 -4.98
C ALA A 99 15.54 -21.53 -4.15
N LYS A 100 15.88 -20.45 -4.83
CA LYS A 100 15.95 -19.09 -4.26
C LYS A 100 14.62 -18.36 -4.40
N VAL A 101 13.88 -18.66 -5.46
CA VAL A 101 12.56 -18.11 -5.75
C VAL A 101 11.61 -19.24 -6.11
N ILE A 102 10.43 -19.25 -5.51
CA ILE A 102 9.35 -20.21 -5.81
C ILE A 102 8.20 -19.42 -6.45
N LEU A 103 8.07 -19.55 -7.77
CA LEU A 103 6.97 -18.99 -8.53
C LEU A 103 5.80 -19.97 -8.50
N ASN A 104 4.67 -19.52 -7.97
CA ASN A 104 3.39 -20.21 -8.05
C ASN A 104 2.51 -19.42 -9.02
N GLU A 105 2.41 -19.91 -10.25
CA GLU A 105 1.60 -19.32 -11.31
C GLU A 105 0.29 -20.08 -11.45
N ILE A 106 -0.82 -19.36 -11.27
CA ILE A 106 -2.16 -19.93 -11.35
C ILE A 106 -2.78 -19.50 -12.67
N ASN A 107 -3.07 -20.49 -13.52
CA ASN A 107 -3.81 -20.31 -14.76
C ASN A 107 -5.27 -20.79 -14.55
N SER A 108 -6.07 -19.91 -13.96
CA SER A 108 -7.49 -20.14 -13.69
C SER A 108 -8.31 -18.91 -14.03
N SER A 109 -9.57 -19.10 -14.43
CA SER A 109 -10.56 -18.02 -14.49
C SER A 109 -11.02 -17.56 -13.10
N ASP A 110 -10.82 -18.42 -12.09
CA ASP A 110 -11.20 -18.13 -10.72
C ASP A 110 -10.06 -17.47 -9.96
N ARG A 111 -10.44 -16.63 -9.02
CA ARG A 111 -9.52 -16.01 -8.07
C ARG A 111 -8.96 -17.04 -7.10
N THR A 112 -7.72 -16.84 -6.69
CA THR A 112 -7.08 -17.63 -5.62
C THR A 112 -7.60 -17.20 -4.25
N LEU A 113 -7.96 -18.16 -3.41
CA LEU A 113 -8.36 -17.96 -2.02
C LEU A 113 -7.23 -18.37 -1.08
N LEU A 114 -6.70 -17.41 -0.31
CA LEU A 114 -5.63 -17.64 0.67
C LEU A 114 -6.16 -17.46 2.09
N ASN A 115 -6.58 -18.55 2.71
CA ASN A 115 -7.17 -18.57 4.05
C ASN A 115 -6.19 -18.97 5.18
N GLY A 116 -4.91 -19.18 4.84
CA GLY A 116 -3.88 -19.62 5.78
C GLY A 116 -2.46 -19.35 5.29
N MET A 117 -1.48 -19.76 6.10
CA MET A 117 -0.07 -19.48 5.88
C MET A 117 0.52 -20.34 4.74
N ILE A 118 1.46 -19.78 3.99
CA ILE A 118 2.30 -20.48 3.02
C ILE A 118 3.70 -20.60 3.63
N GLU A 119 4.12 -21.83 3.93
CA GLU A 119 5.44 -22.10 4.51
C GLU A 119 6.42 -22.63 3.46
N VAL A 120 7.66 -22.15 3.48
CA VAL A 120 8.77 -22.81 2.77
C VAL A 120 9.46 -23.78 3.73
N ALA A 121 9.34 -25.08 3.51
CA ALA A 121 10.09 -26.08 4.28
C ALA A 121 11.52 -26.22 3.73
N GLY A 122 12.52 -26.19 4.60
CA GLY A 122 13.93 -26.29 4.21
C GLY A 122 14.57 -24.93 3.97
N GLN A 123 15.29 -24.77 2.86
CA GLN A 123 16.03 -23.53 2.60
C GLN A 123 15.06 -22.37 2.35
N LYS A 124 15.28 -21.26 3.04
CA LYS A 124 14.53 -20.00 2.86
C LYS A 124 14.58 -19.55 1.41
N ALA A 125 13.43 -19.13 0.87
CA ALA A 125 13.27 -18.64 -0.49
C ALA A 125 12.30 -17.46 -0.56
N ASP A 126 12.27 -16.75 -1.68
CA ASP A 126 11.18 -15.85 -2.03
C ASP A 126 10.00 -16.65 -2.57
N VAL A 127 8.78 -16.21 -2.27
CA VAL A 127 7.54 -16.87 -2.69
C VAL A 127 6.66 -15.88 -3.43
N ILE A 128 6.29 -16.24 -4.66
CA ILE A 128 5.41 -15.43 -5.49
C ILE A 128 4.14 -16.23 -5.77
N VAL A 129 2.98 -15.63 -5.55
CA VAL A 129 1.67 -16.17 -5.90
C VAL A 129 1.04 -15.25 -6.93
N ALA A 130 0.93 -15.74 -8.17
CA ALA A 130 0.47 -14.97 -9.32
C ALA A 130 -0.83 -15.54 -9.87
N ASN A 131 -1.92 -14.77 -9.78
CA ASN A 131 -3.19 -15.12 -10.41
C ASN A 131 -3.84 -13.86 -11.02
N ARG A 132 -3.88 -13.82 -12.35
CA ARG A 132 -4.45 -12.69 -13.12
C ARG A 132 -5.94 -12.47 -12.84
N SER A 133 -6.66 -13.51 -12.45
CA SER A 133 -8.09 -13.46 -12.14
C SER A 133 -8.37 -12.85 -10.76
N GLY A 134 -7.33 -12.70 -9.93
CA GLY A 134 -7.40 -12.05 -8.63
C GLY A 134 -6.99 -12.97 -7.48
N ILE A 135 -6.78 -12.35 -6.31
CA ILE A 135 -6.40 -13.04 -5.07
C ILE A 135 -7.25 -12.49 -3.93
N THR A 136 -7.74 -13.36 -3.05
CA THR A 136 -8.38 -12.97 -1.78
C THR A 136 -7.58 -13.52 -0.62
N CYS A 137 -7.15 -12.65 0.28
CA CYS A 137 -6.40 -12.99 1.49
C CYS A 137 -7.31 -12.85 2.72
N ASN A 138 -7.50 -13.96 3.45
CA ASN A 138 -8.28 -14.02 4.68
C ASN A 138 -7.58 -14.91 5.72
N GLY A 139 -6.53 -14.37 6.34
CA GLY A 139 -5.62 -15.10 7.21
C GLY A 139 -4.38 -15.61 6.48
N CYS A 140 -4.10 -15.09 5.29
CA CYS A 140 -2.89 -15.45 4.54
C CYS A 140 -1.63 -14.87 5.18
N GLY A 141 -0.49 -15.44 4.85
CA GLY A 141 0.83 -14.94 5.23
C GLY A 141 1.90 -15.93 4.81
N PHE A 142 3.16 -15.62 5.12
CA PHE A 142 4.31 -16.43 4.72
C PHE A 142 5.13 -16.87 5.94
N ILE A 143 5.78 -18.02 5.84
CA ILE A 143 6.70 -18.56 6.85
C ILE A 143 8.00 -18.96 6.17
N ASN A 144 9.14 -18.66 6.79
CA ASN A 144 10.48 -18.94 6.28
C ASN A 144 10.69 -18.39 4.86
N THR A 145 10.26 -17.13 4.64
CA THR A 145 10.26 -16.49 3.32
C THR A 145 11.09 -15.21 3.35
N GLY A 146 11.88 -14.94 2.30
CA GLY A 146 12.56 -13.65 2.15
C GLY A 146 11.56 -12.56 1.78
N THR A 147 11.13 -12.64 0.53
CA THR A 147 10.12 -11.78 -0.08
C THR A 147 8.87 -12.59 -0.42
N GLY A 148 7.73 -12.20 0.14
CA GLY A 148 6.42 -12.73 -0.25
C GLY A 148 5.70 -11.78 -1.21
N VAL A 149 5.29 -12.26 -2.38
CA VAL A 149 4.60 -11.45 -3.39
C VAL A 149 3.22 -12.04 -3.69
N LEU A 150 2.19 -11.21 -3.58
CA LEU A 150 0.86 -11.48 -4.12
C LEU A 150 0.66 -10.59 -5.35
N THR A 151 0.39 -11.18 -6.51
CA THR A 151 0.27 -10.42 -7.75
C THR A 151 -0.85 -10.88 -8.67
N THR A 152 -1.48 -9.92 -9.36
CA THR A 152 -2.36 -10.20 -10.51
C THR A 152 -1.65 -9.97 -11.84
N GLY A 153 -0.35 -9.64 -11.79
CA GLY A 153 0.48 -9.50 -12.97
C GLY A 153 0.74 -10.83 -13.66
N GLU A 154 0.78 -10.78 -14.98
CA GLU A 154 1.33 -11.85 -15.79
C GLU A 154 2.85 -11.92 -15.58
N LEU A 155 3.38 -13.09 -15.23
CA LEU A 155 4.81 -13.28 -15.05
C LEU A 155 5.52 -13.13 -16.41
N GLN A 156 6.58 -12.35 -16.45
CA GLN A 156 7.35 -12.06 -17.66
C GLN A 156 8.65 -12.87 -17.64
N PHE A 157 9.00 -13.40 -18.82
CA PHE A 157 10.20 -14.19 -19.01
C PHE A 157 10.97 -13.72 -20.23
N ASN A 158 12.30 -13.78 -20.16
CA ASN A 158 13.19 -13.65 -21.31
C ASN A 158 14.13 -14.86 -21.34
N ASP A 159 14.17 -15.63 -22.42
CA ASP A 159 14.96 -16.87 -22.50
C ASP A 159 14.77 -17.81 -21.30
N LYS A 160 13.51 -17.99 -20.85
CA LYS A 160 13.09 -18.76 -19.64
C LYS A 160 13.53 -18.19 -18.30
N GLN A 161 14.23 -17.05 -18.28
CA GLN A 161 14.59 -16.34 -17.06
C GLN A 161 13.43 -15.46 -16.63
N PHE A 162 13.06 -15.52 -15.35
CA PHE A 162 12.04 -14.65 -14.80
C PHE A 162 12.53 -13.20 -14.74
N THR A 163 11.84 -12.28 -15.42
CA THR A 163 12.27 -10.87 -15.53
C THR A 163 11.35 -9.89 -14.83
N GLY A 164 10.11 -10.28 -14.51
CA GLY A 164 9.22 -9.44 -13.73
C GLY A 164 7.73 -9.70 -13.96
N TYR A 165 6.94 -8.64 -13.82
CA TYR A 165 5.49 -8.70 -13.77
C TYR A 165 4.89 -7.70 -14.75
N ASN A 166 3.84 -8.09 -15.45
CA ASN A 166 3.04 -7.20 -16.28
C ASN A 166 1.59 -7.16 -15.78
N VAL A 167 1.23 -6.08 -15.11
CA VAL A 167 -0.08 -5.86 -14.51
C VAL A 167 -0.98 -5.13 -15.49
N THR A 168 -2.05 -5.79 -15.92
CA THR A 168 -3.06 -5.22 -16.84
C THR A 168 -4.48 -5.24 -16.27
N GLY A 169 -4.71 -6.06 -15.24
CA GLY A 169 -6.02 -6.39 -14.69
C GLY A 169 -5.92 -7.07 -13.32
N GLY A 170 -7.07 -7.52 -12.81
CA GLY A 170 -7.18 -8.27 -11.56
C GLY A 170 -7.20 -7.39 -10.30
N THR A 171 -7.80 -7.94 -9.26
CA THR A 171 -7.92 -7.31 -7.94
C THR A 171 -7.36 -8.21 -6.87
N ILE A 172 -6.65 -7.63 -5.90
CA ILE A 172 -6.30 -8.31 -4.64
C ILE A 172 -7.18 -7.74 -3.53
N ALA A 173 -7.88 -8.62 -2.81
CA ALA A 173 -8.75 -8.26 -1.71
C ALA A 173 -8.21 -8.84 -0.39
N PHE A 174 -8.19 -8.03 0.66
CA PHE A 174 -7.89 -8.46 2.02
C PHE A 174 -9.15 -8.38 2.85
N GLU A 175 -9.58 -9.52 3.38
CA GLU A 175 -10.88 -9.68 4.03
C GLU A 175 -10.75 -10.46 5.34
N GLY A 176 -11.77 -10.42 6.19
CA GLY A 176 -11.83 -11.21 7.42
C GLY A 176 -10.59 -11.02 8.31
N LYS A 177 -9.77 -12.07 8.43
CA LYS A 177 -8.53 -12.06 9.23
C LYS A 177 -7.40 -11.24 8.59
N GLY A 178 -7.54 -10.85 7.32
CA GLY A 178 -6.56 -10.07 6.57
C GLY A 178 -5.23 -10.79 6.38
N MET A 179 -4.14 -10.04 6.21
CA MET A 179 -2.79 -10.62 6.06
C MET A 179 -2.06 -10.64 7.39
N GLN A 180 -1.52 -11.81 7.75
CA GLN A 180 -0.70 -12.02 8.93
C GLN A 180 0.75 -11.65 8.64
N LYS A 181 1.42 -11.05 9.64
CA LYS A 181 2.81 -10.61 9.53
C LYS A 181 3.77 -11.75 9.14
N GLY A 182 3.51 -12.95 9.64
CA GLY A 182 4.30 -14.15 9.34
C GLY A 182 5.78 -14.07 9.70
N ASP A 183 6.54 -15.05 9.23
CA ASP A 183 8.00 -15.01 9.18
C ASP A 183 8.45 -14.71 7.74
N VAL A 184 8.29 -13.43 7.37
CA VAL A 184 8.71 -12.87 6.09
C VAL A 184 9.33 -11.49 6.28
N ASP A 185 10.39 -11.19 5.53
CA ASP A 185 11.12 -9.92 5.70
C ASP A 185 10.51 -8.77 4.90
N TYR A 186 10.05 -9.09 3.70
CA TYR A 186 9.46 -8.13 2.77
C TYR A 186 8.19 -8.69 2.14
N THR A 187 7.14 -7.88 2.06
CA THR A 187 5.90 -8.24 1.40
C THR A 187 5.61 -7.24 0.28
N ALA A 188 5.29 -7.75 -0.90
CA ALA A 188 4.80 -6.95 -2.02
C ALA A 188 3.40 -7.38 -2.44
N VAL A 189 2.53 -6.40 -2.64
CA VAL A 189 1.21 -6.56 -3.24
C VAL A 189 1.20 -5.78 -4.55
N ILE A 190 0.93 -6.47 -5.65
CA ILE A 190 1.11 -5.92 -6.99
C ILE A 190 -0.13 -6.25 -7.83
N ALA A 191 -1.05 -5.31 -7.99
CA ALA A 191 -2.29 -5.56 -8.71
C ALA A 191 -2.79 -4.34 -9.46
N ARG A 192 -3.79 -4.52 -10.33
CA ARG A 192 -4.43 -3.36 -10.95
C ARG A 192 -5.23 -2.57 -9.92
N ALA A 193 -5.95 -3.27 -9.03
CA ALA A 193 -6.66 -2.66 -7.92
C ALA A 193 -6.51 -3.49 -6.64
N GLU A 194 -6.55 -2.82 -5.49
CA GLU A 194 -6.37 -3.43 -4.18
C GLU A 194 -7.46 -2.94 -3.22
N ASN A 195 -8.17 -3.90 -2.62
CA ASN A 195 -9.23 -3.64 -1.64
C ASN A 195 -8.76 -4.08 -0.26
N ILE A 196 -8.52 -3.13 0.63
CA ILE A 196 -8.04 -3.39 1.98
C ILE A 196 -9.24 -3.29 2.94
N ASN A 197 -9.96 -4.41 3.10
CA ASN A 197 -11.14 -4.51 3.97
C ASN A 197 -10.85 -5.14 5.34
N ALA A 198 -9.60 -5.56 5.56
CA ALA A 198 -9.10 -6.12 6.80
C ALA A 198 -7.64 -5.69 7.00
N ALA A 199 -7.06 -5.99 8.17
CA ALA A 199 -5.69 -5.63 8.49
C ALA A 199 -4.67 -6.34 7.58
N VAL A 200 -3.73 -5.59 7.01
CA VAL A 200 -2.55 -6.09 6.31
C VAL A 200 -1.33 -5.84 7.18
N GLN A 201 -0.79 -6.90 7.76
CA GLN A 201 0.38 -6.81 8.64
C GLN A 201 1.63 -7.29 7.91
N ALA A 202 2.72 -6.53 8.01
CA ALA A 202 4.01 -6.89 7.40
C ALA A 202 5.21 -6.37 8.22
N LYS A 203 6.42 -6.87 7.96
CA LYS A 203 7.65 -6.22 8.44
C LYS A 203 7.96 -4.99 7.59
N SER A 204 7.97 -5.15 6.26
CA SER A 204 8.04 -4.08 5.27
C SER A 204 7.01 -4.36 4.17
N LEU A 205 6.30 -3.33 3.72
CA LEU A 205 5.23 -3.47 2.75
C LEU A 205 5.46 -2.56 1.53
N LEU A 206 5.43 -3.17 0.36
CA LEU A 206 5.31 -2.50 -0.93
C LEU A 206 3.94 -2.77 -1.53
N VAL A 207 3.26 -1.70 -1.93
CA VAL A 207 1.99 -1.75 -2.64
C VAL A 207 2.16 -1.05 -3.98
N LEU A 208 1.94 -1.79 -5.06
CA LEU A 208 2.01 -1.31 -6.43
C LEU A 208 0.66 -1.51 -7.11
N ALA A 209 -0.14 -0.45 -7.15
CA ALA A 209 -1.47 -0.46 -7.71
C ALA A 209 -1.57 0.25 -9.06
N GLY A 210 -2.34 -0.33 -9.97
CA GLY A 210 -2.57 0.13 -11.32
C GLY A 210 -1.78 -0.65 -12.38
N LYS A 211 -2.04 -0.37 -13.65
CA LYS A 211 -1.27 -0.90 -14.78
C LYS A 211 0.22 -0.58 -14.65
N LYS A 212 1.05 -1.62 -14.60
CA LYS A 212 2.50 -1.51 -14.37
C LYS A 212 3.27 -2.66 -15.01
N THR A 213 4.45 -2.36 -15.54
CA THR A 213 5.51 -3.36 -15.72
C THR A 213 6.49 -3.19 -14.57
N VAL A 214 6.77 -4.27 -13.84
CA VAL A 214 7.63 -4.26 -12.64
C VAL A 214 8.76 -5.26 -12.84
N THR A 215 9.98 -4.92 -12.46
CA THR A 215 11.13 -5.85 -12.52
C THR A 215 11.04 -6.95 -11.45
N ALA A 216 11.65 -8.11 -11.70
CA ALA A 216 11.63 -9.25 -10.78
C ALA A 216 12.13 -8.92 -9.37
N ASP A 217 13.13 -8.03 -9.27
CA ASP A 217 13.71 -7.54 -8.02
C ASP A 217 12.89 -6.44 -7.32
N LEU A 218 11.76 -6.05 -7.90
CA LEU A 218 10.83 -5.02 -7.39
C LEU A 218 11.42 -3.61 -7.28
N THR A 219 12.61 -3.36 -7.83
CA THR A 219 13.29 -2.06 -7.68
C THR A 219 12.84 -1.04 -8.71
N ARG A 220 12.27 -1.48 -9.84
CA ARG A 220 11.87 -0.61 -10.95
C ARG A 220 10.46 -0.96 -11.41
N TYR A 221 9.71 0.07 -11.76
CA TYR A 221 8.44 -0.08 -12.46
C TYR A 221 8.28 1.00 -13.53
N THR A 222 7.47 0.71 -14.54
CA THR A 222 7.00 1.68 -15.53
C THR A 222 5.48 1.59 -15.62
N ASN A 223 4.84 2.72 -15.94
CA ASN A 223 3.41 2.75 -16.23
C ASN A 223 3.28 2.63 -17.76
N PRO A 224 2.85 1.47 -18.31
CA PRO A 224 2.67 1.31 -19.73
C PRO A 224 1.59 2.28 -20.23
N GLU A 225 1.82 2.92 -21.38
CA GLU A 225 0.80 3.78 -21.99
C GLU A 225 -0.44 2.96 -22.34
N SER A 226 -1.61 3.48 -21.98
CA SER A 226 -2.88 2.83 -22.31
C SER A 226 -3.96 3.87 -22.58
N LYS A 227 -4.78 3.57 -23.60
CA LYS A 227 -6.00 4.35 -23.91
C LYS A 227 -7.23 3.85 -23.15
N ASP A 228 -7.09 2.78 -22.38
CA ASP A 228 -8.21 2.23 -21.62
C ASP A 228 -8.58 3.16 -20.48
N LYS A 229 -9.87 3.17 -20.09
CA LYS A 229 -10.29 3.85 -18.88
C LYS A 229 -9.62 3.20 -17.66
N SER A 230 -8.87 4.01 -16.91
CA SER A 230 -8.35 3.63 -15.61
C SER A 230 -9.49 3.42 -14.60
N PRO A 231 -9.34 2.48 -13.65
CA PRO A 231 -10.23 2.45 -12.49
C PRO A 231 -10.13 3.80 -11.76
N GLU A 232 -11.25 4.28 -11.21
CA GLU A 232 -11.23 5.51 -10.41
C GLU A 232 -10.47 5.32 -9.09
N VAL A 233 -10.51 4.10 -8.54
CA VAL A 233 -9.86 3.75 -7.27
C VAL A 233 -8.90 2.59 -7.53
N LEU A 234 -7.62 2.81 -7.22
CA LEU A 234 -6.57 1.80 -7.35
C LEU A 234 -6.30 1.12 -6.01
N VAL A 235 -6.41 1.87 -4.91
CA VAL A 235 -6.30 1.33 -3.55
C VAL A 235 -7.45 1.91 -2.74
N ASP A 236 -8.33 1.03 -2.24
CA ASP A 236 -9.43 1.40 -1.35
C ASP A 236 -9.21 0.76 0.03
N VAL A 237 -8.94 1.60 1.03
CA VAL A 237 -8.79 1.17 2.42
C VAL A 237 -10.08 1.51 3.15
N SER A 238 -10.84 0.48 3.54
CA SER A 238 -12.09 0.67 4.26
C SER A 238 -11.86 1.01 5.73
N GLN A 239 -12.91 1.44 6.43
CA GLN A 239 -12.85 1.74 7.87
C GLN A 239 -12.48 0.53 8.73
N LEU A 240 -12.75 -0.69 8.24
CA LEU A 240 -12.39 -1.94 8.92
C LEU A 240 -11.01 -2.46 8.49
N GLY A 241 -10.44 -1.87 7.44
CA GLY A 241 -9.13 -2.21 6.92
C GLY A 241 -8.02 -1.35 7.48
N GLY A 242 -6.79 -1.76 7.20
CA GLY A 242 -5.61 -0.94 7.43
C GLY A 242 -4.33 -1.66 7.05
N MET A 243 -3.27 -0.90 6.81
CA MET A 243 -1.94 -1.41 6.53
C MET A 243 -1.00 -1.07 7.68
N TYR A 244 -0.35 -2.09 8.23
CA TYR A 244 0.47 -1.99 9.43
C TYR A 244 1.83 -2.66 9.18
N ALA A 245 2.87 -1.85 8.97
CA ALA A 245 4.21 -2.37 8.70
C ALA A 245 5.30 -1.58 9.42
N GLY A 246 6.55 -2.03 9.43
CA GLY A 246 7.68 -1.21 9.86
C GLY A 246 7.93 -0.06 8.88
N LYS A 247 7.78 -0.34 7.58
CA LYS A 247 7.90 0.60 6.46
C LYS A 247 6.81 0.33 5.44
N ILE A 248 6.23 1.40 4.88
CA ILE A 248 5.23 1.31 3.79
C ILE A 248 5.71 2.16 2.61
N THR A 249 5.76 1.55 1.44
CA THR A 249 5.88 2.23 0.15
C THR A 249 4.64 1.88 -0.67
N LEU A 250 3.83 2.88 -1.01
CA LEU A 250 2.58 2.69 -1.75
C LEU A 250 2.59 3.56 -3.00
N ILE A 251 2.39 2.94 -4.15
CA ILE A 251 2.38 3.60 -5.45
C ILE A 251 1.07 3.26 -6.15
N ALA A 252 0.15 4.22 -6.19
CA ALA A 252 -1.19 4.10 -6.76
C ALA A 252 -1.38 5.09 -7.92
N ASN A 253 -0.85 4.73 -9.10
CA ASN A 253 -0.99 5.53 -10.31
C ASN A 253 -0.94 4.66 -11.58
N GLU A 254 -1.56 5.13 -12.66
CA GLU A 254 -1.49 4.46 -13.98
C GLU A 254 -0.93 5.36 -15.08
N ASN A 255 -0.75 6.65 -14.83
CA ASN A 255 -0.29 7.59 -15.86
C ASN A 255 1.23 7.72 -15.86
N GLY A 256 1.83 7.70 -17.05
CA GLY A 256 3.19 8.17 -17.29
C GLY A 256 3.25 9.70 -17.35
N VAL A 257 4.47 10.25 -17.33
CA VAL A 257 4.70 11.70 -17.51
C VAL A 257 4.23 12.12 -18.92
N GLY A 258 3.16 12.92 -19.02
CA GLY A 258 2.73 13.52 -20.30
C GLY A 258 1.27 13.31 -20.72
N VAL A 259 0.46 12.52 -20.01
CA VAL A 259 -0.97 12.35 -20.34
C VAL A 259 -1.82 13.35 -19.55
N ASN A 260 -2.35 14.36 -20.24
CA ASN A 260 -3.44 15.19 -19.74
C ASN A 260 -4.71 14.33 -19.65
N ASN A 261 -5.09 13.85 -18.46
CA ASN A 261 -6.34 13.08 -18.34
C ASN A 261 -7.11 13.34 -17.03
N ASN A 262 -8.35 13.79 -17.21
CA ASN A 262 -9.37 14.15 -16.21
C ASN A 262 -9.96 12.93 -15.43
N THR A 263 -9.23 11.83 -15.26
CA THR A 263 -9.71 10.68 -14.46
C THR A 263 -8.81 10.51 -13.23
N PRO A 264 -9.26 10.91 -12.03
CA PRO A 264 -8.46 10.76 -10.84
C PRO A 264 -8.35 9.26 -10.51
N THR A 265 -7.18 8.68 -10.77
CA THR A 265 -6.79 7.40 -10.16
C THR A 265 -6.46 7.68 -8.70
N SER A 266 -7.16 7.04 -7.77
CA SER A 266 -7.11 7.42 -6.36
C SER A 266 -6.62 6.32 -5.42
N LEU A 267 -5.88 6.75 -4.40
CA LEU A 267 -5.78 6.09 -3.10
C LEU A 267 -6.87 6.72 -2.21
N LYS A 268 -7.84 5.90 -1.79
CA LYS A 268 -8.87 6.29 -0.82
C LYS A 268 -8.55 5.62 0.51
N ASN A 269 -8.31 6.41 1.55
CA ASN A 269 -8.04 5.90 2.89
C ASN A 269 -9.15 6.31 3.85
N LYS A 270 -10.00 5.36 4.25
CA LYS A 270 -10.98 5.51 5.33
C LYS A 270 -10.61 4.73 6.60
N GLY A 271 -9.62 3.84 6.50
CA GLY A 271 -9.06 3.07 7.61
C GLY A 271 -7.76 3.66 8.13
N GLU A 272 -6.76 2.82 8.36
CA GLU A 272 -5.46 3.25 8.86
C GLU A 272 -4.29 2.81 7.96
N LEU A 273 -3.37 3.74 7.66
CA LEU A 273 -2.04 3.46 7.14
C LEU A 273 -1.04 3.77 8.25
N VAL A 274 -0.34 2.77 8.77
CA VAL A 274 0.50 2.92 9.96
C VAL A 274 1.86 2.26 9.77
N THR A 275 2.93 3.03 10.00
CA THR A 275 4.27 2.48 10.17
C THR A 275 4.68 2.41 11.64
N SER A 276 5.16 1.24 12.06
CA SER A 276 5.68 0.96 13.40
C SER A 276 7.15 1.41 13.53
N GLY A 277 7.35 2.73 13.53
CA GLY A 277 8.65 3.36 13.77
C GLY A 277 9.48 3.70 12.53
N GLY A 278 9.14 3.15 11.35
CA GLY A 278 9.83 3.48 10.11
C GLY A 278 9.11 4.53 9.26
N ASP A 279 9.68 4.80 8.09
CA ASP A 279 9.22 5.82 7.17
C ASP A 279 8.05 5.33 6.29
N MET A 280 7.25 6.28 5.80
CA MET A 280 6.15 6.06 4.87
C MET A 280 6.32 6.91 3.61
N TRP A 281 6.20 6.27 2.44
CA TRP A 281 6.19 6.93 1.14
C TRP A 281 4.91 6.59 0.39
N LEU A 282 4.07 7.58 0.12
CA LEU A 282 2.85 7.43 -0.66
C LEU A 282 2.96 8.26 -1.95
N THR A 283 2.82 7.60 -3.09
CA THR A 283 2.74 8.23 -4.40
C THR A 283 1.41 7.86 -5.04
N ALA A 284 0.58 8.84 -5.38
CA ALA A 284 -0.72 8.58 -6.00
C ALA A 284 -1.12 9.74 -6.92
N THR A 285 -1.98 9.52 -7.92
CA THR A 285 -2.51 10.68 -8.68
C THR A 285 -3.42 11.51 -7.78
N SER A 286 -4.34 10.87 -7.06
CA SER A 286 -5.17 11.50 -6.03
C SER A 286 -5.10 10.72 -4.72
N LEU A 287 -4.97 11.41 -3.58
CA LEU A 287 -5.09 10.86 -2.24
C LEU A 287 -6.25 11.53 -1.51
N SER A 288 -7.29 10.75 -1.19
CA SER A 288 -8.35 11.13 -0.26
C SER A 288 -8.10 10.44 1.07
N ASN A 289 -7.81 11.20 2.12
CA ASN A 289 -7.64 10.68 3.46
C ASN A 289 -8.80 11.10 4.35
N ASP A 290 -9.72 10.17 4.63
CA ASP A 290 -10.82 10.30 5.59
C ASP A 290 -10.52 9.58 6.91
N GLY A 291 -9.52 8.69 6.90
CA GLY A 291 -9.05 7.93 8.04
C GLY A 291 -7.74 8.47 8.61
N LYS A 292 -6.80 7.56 8.88
CA LYS A 292 -5.54 7.86 9.57
C LYS A 292 -4.33 7.48 8.74
N ILE A 293 -3.35 8.37 8.65
CA ILE A 293 -2.02 8.12 8.10
C ILE A 293 -1.01 8.45 9.20
N VAL A 294 -0.28 7.44 9.69
CA VAL A 294 0.72 7.58 10.75
C VAL A 294 2.05 7.01 10.29
N ALA A 295 3.04 7.87 10.12
CA ALA A 295 4.41 7.47 9.98
C ALA A 295 5.13 7.48 11.34
N GLY A 296 5.68 6.34 11.75
CA GLY A 296 6.55 6.23 12.92
C GLY A 296 7.89 6.97 12.76
N GLY A 297 8.31 7.24 11.52
CA GLY A 297 9.43 8.10 11.14
C GLY A 297 8.97 9.28 10.27
N ASN A 298 9.60 9.43 9.12
CA ASN A 298 9.23 10.42 8.11
C ASN A 298 8.01 9.98 7.30
N ALA A 299 7.21 10.95 6.87
CA ALA A 299 6.19 10.75 5.84
C ALA A 299 6.52 11.59 4.61
N SER A 300 6.40 11.00 3.42
CA SER A 300 6.48 11.70 2.13
C SER A 300 5.25 11.37 1.29
N LEU A 301 4.46 12.39 0.97
CA LEU A 301 3.23 12.28 0.18
C LEU A 301 3.45 13.01 -1.14
N ALA A 302 3.49 12.28 -2.25
CA ALA A 302 3.68 12.82 -3.59
C ALA A 302 2.42 12.57 -4.45
N THR A 303 1.65 13.61 -4.74
CA THR A 303 0.36 13.45 -5.43
C THR A 303 0.02 14.55 -6.41
N THR A 304 -0.84 14.33 -7.40
CA THR A 304 -1.40 15.49 -8.13
C THR A 304 -2.42 16.22 -7.26
N ALA A 305 -3.29 15.49 -6.55
CA ALA A 305 -4.26 16.05 -5.63
C ALA A 305 -4.22 15.34 -4.27
N LEU A 306 -4.14 16.11 -3.19
CA LEU A 306 -4.26 15.62 -1.81
C LEU A 306 -5.44 16.31 -1.13
N SER A 307 -6.42 15.51 -0.70
CA SER A 307 -7.56 15.93 0.11
C SER A 307 -7.50 15.24 1.46
N ASN A 308 -7.26 16.01 2.53
CA ASN A 308 -7.20 15.49 3.90
C ASN A 308 -8.45 15.88 4.71
N GLN A 309 -9.30 14.90 4.98
CA GLN A 309 -10.50 14.94 5.83
C GLN A 309 -10.32 14.11 7.12
N GLY A 310 -9.14 13.55 7.34
CA GLY A 310 -8.75 12.75 8.51
C GLY A 310 -7.44 13.22 9.15
N ASP A 311 -6.70 12.30 9.74
CA ASP A 311 -5.46 12.62 10.45
C ASP A 311 -4.22 12.17 9.66
N ILE A 312 -3.26 13.07 9.49
CA ILE A 312 -1.91 12.75 8.99
C ILE A 312 -0.91 13.08 10.10
N THR A 313 -0.10 12.10 10.51
CA THR A 313 0.91 12.26 11.54
C THR A 313 2.25 11.69 11.10
N ALA A 314 3.33 12.46 11.24
CA ALA A 314 4.69 11.98 11.11
C ALA A 314 5.46 12.17 12.41
N ASN A 315 6.01 11.09 12.97
CA ASN A 315 6.80 11.15 14.20
C ASN A 315 8.22 11.70 13.97
N ASN A 316 8.59 12.04 12.73
CA ASN A 316 9.75 12.87 12.39
C ASN A 316 9.35 14.06 11.50
N ALA A 317 9.73 14.09 10.22
CA ALA A 317 9.38 15.14 9.27
C ALA A 317 8.26 14.69 8.32
N LEU A 318 7.48 15.65 7.82
CA LEU A 318 6.44 15.43 6.82
C LEU A 318 6.72 16.26 5.57
N ASN A 319 6.83 15.60 4.42
CA ASN A 319 6.92 16.24 3.11
C ASN A 319 5.63 15.99 2.34
N ILE A 320 5.00 17.06 1.85
CA ILE A 320 3.83 17.01 0.98
C ILE A 320 4.22 17.69 -0.33
N ASN A 321 4.28 16.93 -1.42
CA ASN A 321 4.45 17.46 -2.77
C ASN A 321 3.18 17.21 -3.55
N SER A 322 2.44 18.26 -3.92
CA SER A 322 1.24 18.07 -4.73
C SER A 322 0.83 19.21 -5.63
N THR A 323 0.13 19.00 -6.74
CA THR A 323 -0.39 20.14 -7.51
C THR A 323 -1.49 20.88 -6.75
N SER A 324 -2.44 20.15 -6.15
CA SER A 324 -3.52 20.70 -5.34
C SER A 324 -3.55 20.03 -3.97
N PHE A 325 -3.45 20.84 -2.91
CA PHE A 325 -3.48 20.39 -1.52
C PHE A 325 -4.63 21.05 -0.76
N SER A 326 -5.53 20.24 -0.22
CA SER A 326 -6.60 20.67 0.67
C SER A 326 -6.54 19.93 2.00
N ASN A 327 -6.53 20.68 3.10
CA ASN A 327 -6.60 20.14 4.46
C ASN A 327 -7.81 20.67 5.21
N ALA A 328 -8.67 19.76 5.69
CA ALA A 328 -9.85 20.06 6.49
C ALA A 328 -9.77 19.54 7.94
N LYS A 329 -8.75 18.72 8.26
CA LYS A 329 -8.54 18.11 9.59
C LYS A 329 -7.09 18.28 10.05
N ASN A 330 -6.52 17.29 10.74
CA ASN A 330 -5.25 17.45 11.44
C ASN A 330 -4.09 16.92 10.60
N ILE A 331 -3.04 17.72 10.55
CA ILE A 331 -1.72 17.33 10.08
C ILE A 331 -0.75 17.67 11.20
N ASN A 332 -0.01 16.67 11.67
CA ASN A 332 0.97 16.84 12.73
C ASN A 332 2.31 16.25 12.29
N ALA A 333 3.40 16.96 12.55
CA ALA A 333 4.74 16.38 12.51
C ALA A 333 5.50 16.73 13.78
N LYS A 334 6.34 15.81 14.25
CA LYS A 334 7.22 16.08 15.39
C LYS A 334 8.22 17.18 15.04
N ASN A 335 8.86 17.09 13.88
CA ASN A 335 9.82 18.05 13.36
C ASN A 335 9.20 18.82 12.18
N ASN A 336 9.96 19.04 11.11
CA ASN A 336 9.55 19.96 10.04
C ASN A 336 8.37 19.43 9.23
N ILE A 337 7.55 20.35 8.73
CA ILE A 337 6.57 20.10 7.68
C ILE A 337 6.95 20.94 6.47
N ASP A 338 7.19 20.30 5.33
CA ASP A 338 7.48 20.96 4.07
C ASP A 338 6.37 20.66 3.06
N ILE A 339 5.67 21.70 2.63
CA ILE A 339 4.55 21.62 1.68
C ILE A 339 5.00 22.33 0.41
N GLN A 340 5.11 21.58 -0.68
CA GLN A 340 5.30 22.09 -2.03
C GLN A 340 4.02 21.87 -2.82
N SER A 341 3.39 22.94 -3.28
CA SER A 341 2.18 22.83 -4.09
C SER A 341 2.03 23.85 -5.19
N THR A 342 1.02 23.73 -6.05
CA THR A 342 0.55 24.87 -6.86
C THR A 342 -0.52 25.63 -6.08
N ALA A 343 -1.46 24.92 -5.46
CA ALA A 343 -2.52 25.51 -4.66
C ALA A 343 -2.65 24.81 -3.29
N THR A 344 -2.51 25.58 -2.22
CA THR A 344 -2.68 25.14 -0.84
C THR A 344 -3.93 25.76 -0.24
N SER A 345 -4.83 24.94 0.28
CA SER A 345 -5.99 25.35 1.06
C SER A 345 -6.02 24.65 2.42
N ASN A 346 -5.91 25.42 3.49
CA ASN A 346 -6.00 24.91 4.85
C ASN A 346 -7.22 25.48 5.59
N ASN A 347 -8.17 24.60 5.89
CA ASN A 347 -9.34 24.84 6.74
C ASN A 347 -9.26 24.05 8.05
N GLY A 348 -8.28 23.15 8.17
CA GLY A 348 -8.02 22.34 9.34
C GLY A 348 -6.88 22.88 10.20
N LYS A 349 -6.09 21.97 10.77
CA LYS A 349 -4.97 22.26 11.67
C LYS A 349 -3.70 21.61 11.14
N ILE A 350 -2.63 22.39 10.99
CA ILE A 350 -1.29 21.92 10.63
C ILE A 350 -0.34 22.31 11.76
N VAL A 351 0.34 21.33 12.37
CA VAL A 351 1.24 21.57 13.51
C VAL A 351 2.59 20.89 13.34
N SER A 352 3.65 21.68 13.40
CA SER A 352 5.00 21.21 13.67
C SER A 352 5.32 21.39 15.16
N GLN A 353 5.54 20.29 15.88
CA GLN A 353 5.68 20.31 17.34
C GLN A 353 7.03 20.86 17.81
N GLN A 354 8.10 20.57 17.08
CA GLN A 354 9.48 20.93 17.43
C GLN A 354 10.22 21.65 16.28
N GLY A 355 9.67 21.59 15.06
CA GLY A 355 10.30 22.11 13.85
C GLY A 355 9.65 23.40 13.33
N GLY A 356 9.97 23.71 12.08
CA GLY A 356 9.34 24.76 11.29
C GLY A 356 8.30 24.22 10.31
N ILE A 357 7.59 25.12 9.65
CA ILE A 357 6.70 24.80 8.53
C ILE A 357 7.14 25.64 7.33
N THR A 358 7.41 24.98 6.21
CA THR A 358 7.67 25.64 4.93
C THR A 358 6.51 25.37 3.99
N VAL A 359 5.97 26.42 3.37
CA VAL A 359 4.94 26.31 2.32
C VAL A 359 5.44 27.03 1.08
N SER A 360 5.64 26.29 0.00
CA SER A 360 6.03 26.81 -1.31
C SER A 360 4.92 26.53 -2.30
N ASP A 361 4.15 27.54 -2.68
CA ASP A 361 3.05 27.41 -3.64
C ASP A 361 2.85 28.62 -4.55
N MET A 362 1.88 28.55 -5.47
CA MET A 362 1.46 29.75 -6.22
C MET A 362 0.32 30.46 -5.52
N THR A 363 -0.63 29.70 -4.97
CA THR A 363 -1.80 30.23 -4.27
C THR A 363 -1.95 29.57 -2.90
N PHE A 364 -1.88 30.39 -1.86
CA PHE A 364 -2.04 29.99 -0.47
C PHE A 364 -3.32 30.58 0.12
N ALA A 365 -4.17 29.72 0.66
CA ALA A 365 -5.36 30.10 1.43
C ALA A 365 -5.37 29.37 2.78
N ASN A 366 -5.34 30.13 3.87
CA ASN A 366 -5.50 29.60 5.22
C ASN A 366 -6.69 30.24 5.94
N SER A 367 -7.70 29.42 6.26
CA SER A 367 -8.81 29.78 7.15
C SER A 367 -8.77 28.99 8.46
N GLY A 368 -7.94 27.96 8.54
CA GLY A 368 -7.72 27.13 9.70
C GLY A 368 -6.57 27.61 10.59
N THR A 369 -5.81 26.65 11.13
CA THR A 369 -4.67 26.89 12.01
C THR A 369 -3.40 26.30 11.44
N ILE A 370 -2.33 27.09 11.40
CA ILE A 370 -0.96 26.61 11.17
C ILE A 370 -0.12 27.07 12.36
N GLN A 371 0.51 26.11 13.04
CA GLN A 371 1.34 26.35 14.21
C GLN A 371 2.68 25.65 14.08
N ALA A 372 3.76 26.34 14.42
CA ALA A 372 5.08 25.75 14.47
C ALA A 372 5.81 26.18 15.75
N LYS A 373 6.75 25.35 16.22
CA LYS A 373 7.67 25.79 17.27
C LYS A 373 8.65 26.81 16.70
N ASN A 374 9.26 26.51 15.55
CA ASN A 374 10.20 27.39 14.86
C ASN A 374 9.47 28.19 13.77
N ASN A 375 10.21 28.66 12.76
CA ASN A 375 9.67 29.53 11.72
C ASN A 375 8.52 28.87 10.92
N ILE A 376 7.53 29.69 10.56
CA ILE A 376 6.60 29.39 9.47
C ILE A 376 7.06 30.25 8.28
N SER A 377 7.37 29.64 7.15
CA SER A 377 7.85 30.35 5.95
C SER A 377 6.97 30.02 4.77
N HIS A 378 6.25 31.02 4.25
CA HIS A 378 5.52 30.94 2.99
C HIS A 378 6.31 31.61 1.86
N SER A 379 6.34 30.98 0.69
CA SER A 379 6.84 31.54 -0.56
C SER A 379 5.86 31.27 -1.68
N GLY A 380 5.29 32.33 -2.28
CA GLY A 380 4.29 32.20 -3.33
C GLY A 380 3.76 33.52 -3.88
N MET A 381 2.84 33.45 -4.85
CA MET A 381 2.30 34.65 -5.52
C MET A 381 1.10 35.24 -4.80
N VAL A 382 0.16 34.41 -4.38
CA VAL A 382 -1.08 34.83 -3.71
C VAL A 382 -1.06 34.30 -2.28
N PHE A 383 -1.18 35.22 -1.31
CA PHE A 383 -1.23 34.89 0.11
C PHE A 383 -2.53 35.40 0.72
N SER A 384 -3.41 34.49 1.12
CA SER A 384 -4.66 34.79 1.82
C SER A 384 -4.70 34.07 3.15
N ASN A 385 -4.80 34.82 4.23
CA ASN A 385 -4.92 34.27 5.58
C ASN A 385 -6.06 34.94 6.35
N SER A 386 -7.12 34.20 6.62
CA SER A 386 -8.19 34.55 7.57
C SER A 386 -8.15 33.71 8.85
N GLY A 387 -7.26 32.71 8.90
CA GLY A 387 -7.03 31.84 10.05
C GLY A 387 -5.85 32.25 10.92
N THR A 388 -5.34 31.29 11.70
CA THR A 388 -4.18 31.47 12.59
C THR A 388 -2.90 31.02 11.92
N LEU A 389 -1.87 31.86 11.95
CA LEU A 389 -0.47 31.50 11.70
C LEU A 389 0.34 31.88 12.94
N ALA A 390 0.83 30.90 13.69
CA ALA A 390 1.56 31.19 14.92
C ALA A 390 2.85 30.38 15.04
N SER A 391 3.95 31.09 15.29
CA SER A 391 5.21 30.50 15.71
C SER A 391 5.40 30.75 17.21
N THR A 392 5.87 29.73 17.95
CA THR A 392 6.09 29.86 19.41
C THR A 392 7.48 30.39 19.76
N GLN A 393 8.50 30.05 18.97
CA GLN A 393 9.91 30.41 19.19
C GLN A 393 10.58 30.99 17.94
N GLY A 394 9.88 31.09 16.82
CA GLY A 394 10.35 31.68 15.58
C GLY A 394 9.47 32.84 15.11
N SER A 395 9.59 33.15 13.82
CA SER A 395 8.81 34.19 13.13
C SER A 395 7.91 33.57 12.05
N VAL A 396 6.95 34.36 11.56
CA VAL A 396 6.11 33.99 10.42
C VAL A 396 6.48 34.86 9.23
N PHE A 397 6.95 34.24 8.16
CA PHE A 397 7.43 34.91 6.96
C PHE A 397 6.50 34.67 5.78
N ASN A 398 6.28 35.71 4.97
CA ASN A 398 5.72 35.63 3.63
C ASN A 398 6.70 36.25 2.65
N ASN A 399 7.20 35.47 1.69
CA ASN A 399 8.20 35.91 0.70
C ASN A 399 9.41 36.60 1.36
N GLY A 400 9.88 36.04 2.48
CA GLY A 400 11.03 36.55 3.23
C GLY A 400 10.75 37.72 4.18
N VAL A 401 9.54 38.28 4.18
CA VAL A 401 9.15 39.39 5.08
C VAL A 401 8.41 38.83 6.30
N ASP A 402 8.86 39.20 7.50
CA ASP A 402 8.15 38.87 8.75
C ASP A 402 6.82 39.64 8.80
N ILE A 403 5.69 38.93 8.77
CA ILE A 403 4.35 39.54 8.66
C ILE A 403 3.80 40.06 10.00
N TYR A 404 4.48 39.77 11.10
CA TYR A 404 4.10 40.26 12.44
C TYR A 404 5.06 41.31 13.00
N LYS A 405 6.17 41.61 12.31
CA LYS A 405 7.07 42.71 12.66
C LYS A 405 6.92 43.87 11.67
N PRO A 406 6.94 45.13 12.15
CA PRO A 406 6.87 46.28 11.27
C PRO A 406 8.11 46.34 10.37
N VAL A 407 7.92 46.69 9.09
CA VAL A 407 9.02 46.96 8.15
C VAL A 407 9.77 48.19 8.64
N VAL A 408 11.04 48.03 9.01
CA VAL A 408 11.91 49.16 9.35
C VAL A 408 12.28 49.87 8.06
N VAL A 409 11.58 50.96 7.75
CA VAL A 409 11.99 51.87 6.66
C VAL A 409 13.15 52.72 7.19
N SER A 410 14.37 52.43 6.74
CA SER A 410 15.51 53.32 6.97
C SER A 410 15.18 54.69 6.35
N PRO A 411 15.28 55.81 7.08
CA PRO A 411 15.09 57.13 6.49
C PRO A 411 16.07 57.31 5.33
N PRO A 412 15.69 58.00 4.24
CA PRO A 412 16.63 58.35 3.18
C PRO A 412 17.81 59.09 3.82
N GLN A 413 19.04 58.68 3.49
CA GLN A 413 20.24 59.40 3.95
C GLN A 413 20.08 60.88 3.58
N GLN A 414 20.06 61.75 4.60
CA GLN A 414 20.13 63.18 4.36
C GLN A 414 21.45 63.47 3.64
N ASN A 415 21.36 63.83 2.36
CA ASN A 415 22.52 64.15 1.56
C ASN A 415 23.01 65.57 1.96
N PRO A 416 24.22 65.77 2.51
CA PRO A 416 24.60 67.03 3.16
C PRO A 416 24.89 68.23 2.24
N TRP A 417 24.61 68.15 0.93
CA TRP A 417 25.19 69.06 -0.07
C TRP A 417 24.54 70.44 -0.23
N TRP A 418 23.63 70.85 0.66
CA TRP A 418 22.92 72.14 0.52
C TRP A 418 23.33 73.21 1.55
N SER A 419 24.35 72.98 2.38
CA SER A 419 24.81 73.98 3.36
C SER A 419 26.16 74.61 3.00
N SER A 420 26.31 75.22 1.82
CA SER A 420 27.33 76.26 1.60
C SER A 420 27.22 76.92 0.22
N TRP A 421 26.33 77.89 0.06
CA TRP A 421 26.54 78.95 -0.94
C TRP A 421 26.33 80.30 -0.26
N TRP A 422 27.46 80.99 -0.12
CA TRP A 422 27.63 82.30 0.48
C TRP A 422 26.97 83.38 -0.39
N TYR A 423 26.35 84.36 0.27
CA TYR A 423 26.04 85.68 -0.30
C TYR A 423 27.34 86.44 -0.60
N PRO A 424 27.47 87.11 -1.77
CA PRO A 424 28.27 88.31 -1.88
C PRO A 424 27.36 89.53 -1.71
N ARG A 425 27.69 90.36 -0.71
CA ARG A 425 27.29 91.77 -0.64
C ARG A 425 27.96 92.52 -1.79
N TRP A 426 27.21 93.34 -2.53
CA TRP A 426 27.52 94.72 -2.90
C TRP A 426 26.21 95.47 -3.13
#